data_AF-A0A847BWI9-F1
#
_entry.id   AF-A0A847BWI9-F1
#
_cell.length_a   1.000
_cell.length_b   1.000
_cell.length_c   1.000
_cell.angle_alpha   90.00
_cell.angle_beta   90.00
_cell.angle_gamma   90.00
#
_symmetry.space_group_name_H-M   'P 1'
#
loop_
_entity.id
_entity.type
_entity.pdbx_description
1 polymer ?
#
loop_
_entity_poly.entity_id
_entity_poly.type
_entity_poly.pdbx_seq_one_letter_code
_entity_poly.pdbx_strand_id
1 'polypeptide(L)'
;DLAVNIAERAIAISLEKPIASPFDFVHMGRLVDRMLQKSLDALVKLEPGIARRVIDLDEEVDTLHRETYDRVRDALIQNPEDFSAVISYLGVSRHLERIADYATNIAEDVIYMTDGEIVRHKTDLTRKNDNG
;
A
#
# COMPACT_ATOMS: atom_id res chain seq x y z
N ASP A 1 -1.23 9.82 18.01
CA ASP A 1 -2.46 10.29 17.32
C ASP A 1 -2.63 9.77 15.89
N LEU A 2 -1.60 9.75 15.03
CA LEU A 2 -1.74 9.22 13.66
C LEU A 2 -1.98 7.69 13.60
N ALA A 3 -1.26 6.92 14.43
CA ALA A 3 -1.36 5.45 14.46
C ALA A 3 -2.74 4.92 14.94
N VAL A 4 -3.41 5.64 15.85
CA VAL A 4 -4.74 5.26 16.38
C VAL A 4 -5.83 5.46 15.32
N ASN A 5 -5.80 6.58 14.60
CA ASN A 5 -6.76 6.86 13.53
C ASN A 5 -6.65 5.88 12.35
N ILE A 6 -5.47 5.31 12.10
CA ILE A 6 -5.24 4.30 11.06
C ILE A 6 -5.79 2.94 11.49
N ALA A 7 -5.56 2.54 12.76
CA ALA A 7 -6.10 1.29 13.31
C ALA A 7 -7.65 1.28 13.32
N GLU A 8 -8.28 2.39 13.67
CA GLU A 8 -9.75 2.51 13.68
C GLU A 8 -10.35 2.41 12.27
N ARG A 9 -9.69 2.97 11.26
CA ARG A 9 -10.14 2.91 9.87
C ARG A 9 -9.93 1.55 9.22
N ALA A 10 -8.86 0.84 9.57
CA ALA A 10 -8.61 -0.53 9.10
C ALA A 10 -9.68 -1.51 9.62
N ILE A 11 -10.13 -1.35 10.87
CA ILE A 11 -11.20 -2.17 11.46
C ILE A 11 -12.55 -1.91 10.77
N ALA A 12 -12.86 -0.66 10.42
CA ALA A 12 -14.12 -0.31 9.76
C ALA A 12 -14.29 -0.99 8.39
N ILE A 13 -13.20 -1.13 7.62
CA ILE A 13 -13.19 -1.76 6.28
C ILE A 13 -13.29 -3.29 6.39
N SER A 14 -12.74 -3.90 7.45
CA SER A 14 -12.82 -5.34 7.70
C SER A 14 -14.26 -5.85 7.97
N LEU A 15 -15.23 -4.96 8.17
CA LEU A 15 -16.62 -5.31 8.50
C LEU A 15 -17.54 -5.36 7.27
N GLU A 16 -17.04 -5.07 6.06
CA GLU A 16 -17.85 -5.09 4.84
C GLU A 16 -17.87 -6.47 4.15
N LYS A 17 -19.01 -6.77 3.52
CA LYS A 17 -19.31 -8.08 2.93
C LYS A 17 -18.42 -8.33 1.69
N PRO A 18 -17.78 -9.50 1.54
CA PRO A 18 -16.89 -9.76 0.40
C PRO A 18 -17.68 -9.73 -0.91
N ILE A 19 -17.31 -8.83 -1.82
CA ILE A 19 -17.78 -8.84 -3.20
C ILE A 19 -16.73 -9.64 -4.01
N ALA A 20 -17.17 -10.63 -4.79
CA ALA A 20 -16.26 -11.38 -5.66
C ALA A 20 -15.68 -10.43 -6.70
N SER A 21 -14.40 -10.14 -6.55
CA SER A 21 -13.71 -9.13 -7.33
C SER A 21 -12.86 -9.81 -8.42
N PRO A 22 -12.86 -9.32 -9.68
CA PRO A 22 -11.91 -9.79 -10.70
C PRO A 22 -10.47 -9.31 -10.41
N PHE A 23 -10.29 -8.52 -9.36
CA PHE A 23 -9.02 -7.99 -8.88
C PHE A 23 -8.52 -8.82 -7.69
N ASP A 24 -7.22 -9.04 -7.59
CA ASP A 24 -6.63 -9.85 -6.52
C ASP A 24 -6.43 -9.04 -5.23
N PHE A 25 -7.54 -8.52 -4.68
CA PHE A 25 -7.52 -7.79 -3.40
C PHE A 25 -7.17 -8.68 -2.22
N VAL A 26 -7.34 -9.99 -2.35
CA VAL A 26 -6.90 -10.95 -1.33
C VAL A 26 -5.38 -10.98 -1.26
N HIS A 27 -4.70 -11.03 -2.41
CA HIS A 27 -3.23 -10.95 -2.45
C HIS A 27 -2.73 -9.58 -2.00
N MET A 28 -3.27 -8.49 -2.55
CA MET A 28 -2.89 -7.13 -2.13
C MET A 28 -3.10 -6.90 -0.63
N GLY A 29 -4.24 -7.35 -0.08
CA GLY A 29 -4.51 -7.28 1.35
C GLY A 29 -3.52 -8.10 2.20
N ARG A 30 -3.14 -9.30 1.76
CA ARG A 30 -2.11 -10.11 2.44
C ARG A 30 -0.72 -9.49 2.38
N LEU A 31 -0.38 -8.80 1.29
CA LEU A 31 0.87 -8.04 1.19
C LEU A 31 0.89 -6.89 2.19
N VAL A 32 -0.17 -6.08 2.19
CA VAL A 32 -0.32 -4.94 3.10
C VAL A 32 -0.29 -5.39 4.56
N ASP A 33 -0.97 -6.47 4.93
CA ASP A 33 -0.91 -7.04 6.29
C ASP A 33 0.52 -7.47 6.66
N ARG A 34 1.25 -8.13 5.75
CA ARG A 34 2.66 -8.47 5.96
C ARG A 34 3.55 -7.24 6.12
N MET A 35 3.33 -6.19 5.32
CA MET A 35 4.07 -4.93 5.43
C MET A 35 3.86 -4.28 6.79
N LEU A 36 2.61 -4.21 7.25
CA LEU A 36 2.26 -3.66 8.55
C LEU A 36 2.90 -4.46 9.70
N GLN A 37 2.82 -5.79 9.67
CA GLN A 37 3.47 -6.63 10.68
C GLN A 37 4.98 -6.43 10.70
N LYS A 38 5.61 -6.39 9.52
CA LYS A 38 7.07 -6.21 9.40
C LYS A 38 7.52 -4.82 9.81
N SER A 39 6.77 -3.77 9.50
CA SER A 39 7.14 -2.40 9.89
C SER A 39 7.10 -2.22 11.41
N LEU A 40 6.08 -2.80 12.07
CA LEU A 40 6.00 -2.84 13.52
C LEU A 40 7.11 -3.69 14.15
N ASP A 41 7.40 -4.85 13.56
CA ASP A 41 8.52 -5.71 13.99
C ASP A 41 9.86 -4.98 13.89
N ALA A 42 10.11 -4.29 12.78
CA ALA A 42 11.31 -3.50 12.54
C ALA A 42 11.45 -2.39 13.59
N LEU A 43 10.35 -1.71 13.91
CA LEU A 43 10.33 -0.63 14.88
C LEU A 43 10.61 -1.11 16.30
N VAL A 44 9.95 -2.18 16.74
CA VAL A 44 10.13 -2.72 18.10
C VAL A 44 11.54 -3.28 18.29
N LYS A 45 12.10 -3.91 17.25
CA LYS A 45 13.42 -4.56 17.31
C LYS A 45 14.56 -3.62 16.91
N LEU A 46 14.24 -2.42 16.40
CA LEU A 46 15.18 -1.49 15.76
C LEU A 46 16.09 -2.21 14.74
N GLU A 47 15.48 -3.02 13.87
CA GLU A 47 16.20 -3.88 12.92
C GLU A 47 15.99 -3.35 11.49
N PRO A 48 16.97 -2.64 10.91
CA PRO A 48 16.81 -2.00 9.61
C PRO A 48 16.79 -3.00 8.46
N GLY A 49 17.24 -4.24 8.65
CA GLY A 49 17.04 -5.32 7.69
C GLY A 49 15.57 -5.71 7.50
N ILE A 50 14.77 -5.73 8.58
CA ILE A 50 13.31 -5.91 8.49
C ILE A 50 12.68 -4.72 7.77
N ALA A 51 13.10 -3.50 8.10
CA ALA A 51 12.57 -2.27 7.50
C ALA A 51 12.80 -2.23 5.97
N ARG A 52 14.00 -2.56 5.49
CA ARG A 52 14.29 -2.63 4.04
C ARG A 52 13.35 -3.60 3.30
N ARG A 53 13.02 -4.73 3.91
CA ARG A 53 12.04 -5.67 3.33
C ARG A 53 10.61 -5.11 3.26
N VAL A 54 10.25 -4.15 4.10
CA VAL A 54 8.95 -3.47 3.97
C VAL A 54 8.94 -2.61 2.70
N ILE A 55 10.02 -1.85 2.48
CA ILE A 55 10.19 -1.02 1.29
C ILE A 55 10.16 -1.89 0.01
N ASP A 56 10.81 -3.05 0.04
CA ASP A 56 10.79 -3.98 -1.11
C ASP A 56 9.38 -4.53 -1.42
N LEU A 57 8.53 -4.71 -0.40
CA LEU A 57 7.15 -5.20 -0.57
C LEU A 57 6.21 -4.11 -1.10
N ASP A 58 6.52 -2.84 -0.88
CA ASP A 58 5.72 -1.69 -1.33
C ASP A 58 5.58 -1.66 -2.85
N GLU A 59 6.66 -1.97 -3.59
CA GLU A 59 6.64 -2.02 -5.06
C GLU A 59 5.66 -3.06 -5.60
N GLU A 60 5.47 -4.18 -4.88
CA GLU A 60 4.48 -5.20 -5.25
C GLU A 60 3.05 -4.67 -5.06
N VAL A 61 2.79 -3.93 -3.98
CA VAL A 61 1.49 -3.29 -3.73
C VAL A 61 1.20 -2.20 -4.77
N ASP A 62 2.19 -1.35 -5.06
CA ASP A 62 2.14 -0.32 -6.10
C ASP A 62 1.81 -0.91 -7.47
N THR A 63 2.43 -2.05 -7.82
CA THR A 63 2.16 -2.77 -9.06
C THR A 63 0.71 -3.26 -9.12
N LEU A 64 0.21 -3.90 -8.05
CA LEU A 64 -1.17 -4.36 -7.98
C LEU A 64 -2.19 -3.20 -8.01
N HIS A 65 -1.83 -2.05 -7.46
CA HIS A 65 -2.65 -0.85 -7.55
C HIS A 65 -2.77 -0.34 -8.99
N ARG A 66 -1.64 -0.25 -9.71
CA ARG A 66 -1.60 0.13 -11.13
C ARG A 66 -2.40 -0.84 -12.00
N GLU A 67 -2.22 -2.15 -11.80
CA GLU A 67 -3.00 -3.17 -12.50
C GLU A 67 -4.51 -3.04 -12.24
N THR A 68 -4.89 -2.71 -11.00
CA THR A 68 -6.29 -2.46 -10.66
C THR A 68 -6.83 -1.26 -11.41
N TYR A 69 -6.06 -0.17 -11.49
CA TYR A 69 -6.44 1.02 -12.24
C TYR A 69 -6.66 0.71 -13.73
N ASP A 70 -5.74 -0.01 -14.37
CA ASP A 70 -5.85 -0.38 -15.79
C ASP A 70 -7.06 -1.26 -16.07
N ARG A 71 -7.29 -2.29 -15.23
CA ARG A 71 -8.46 -3.16 -15.36
C ARG A 71 -9.78 -2.42 -15.11
N VAL A 72 -9.82 -1.47 -14.17
CA VAL A 72 -10.96 -0.58 -13.96
C VAL A 72 -11.22 0.28 -15.20
N ARG A 73 -10.17 0.89 -15.78
CA ARG A 73 -10.28 1.69 -17.00
C ARG A 73 -10.86 0.86 -18.15
N ASP A 74 -10.31 -0.32 -18.38
CA ASP A 74 -10.71 -1.18 -19.49
C ASP A 74 -12.16 -1.70 -19.32
N ALA A 75 -12.58 -2.01 -18.09
CA ALA A 75 -13.96 -2.38 -17.79
C ALA A 75 -14.95 -1.24 -18.07
N LEU A 76 -14.61 0.01 -17.71
CA LEU A 76 -15.45 1.17 -17.98
C LEU A 76 -15.56 1.51 -19.47
N ILE A 77 -14.52 1.26 -20.27
CA ILE A 77 -14.55 1.42 -21.73
C ILE A 77 -15.51 0.40 -22.36
N GLN A 78 -15.54 -0.83 -21.85
CA GLN A 78 -16.38 -1.90 -22.38
C GLN A 78 -17.85 -1.74 -21.99
N ASN A 79 -18.15 -1.47 -20.71
CA ASN A 79 -19.51 -1.36 -20.18
C ASN A 79 -19.62 -0.13 -19.24
N PRO A 80 -19.91 1.07 -19.79
CA PRO A 80 -20.00 2.30 -19.00
C PRO A 80 -21.06 2.28 -17.88
N GLU A 81 -22.11 1.46 -18.02
CA GLU A 81 -23.15 1.30 -17.00
C GLU A 81 -22.66 0.71 -15.67
N ASP A 82 -21.53 0.00 -15.66
CA ASP A 82 -20.96 -0.63 -14.46
C ASP A 82 -20.16 0.35 -13.58
N PHE A 83 -20.18 1.65 -13.91
CA PHE A 83 -19.36 2.69 -13.28
C PHE A 83 -19.30 2.63 -11.75
N SER A 84 -20.46 2.55 -11.09
CA SER A 84 -20.52 2.59 -9.62
C SER A 84 -19.83 1.40 -8.97
N ALA A 85 -19.97 0.20 -9.55
CA ALA A 85 -19.37 -1.02 -9.01
C ALA A 85 -17.85 -1.01 -9.23
N VAL A 86 -17.41 -0.64 -10.44
CA VAL A 86 -16.00 -0.67 -10.84
C VAL A 86 -15.18 0.38 -10.09
N ILE A 87 -15.72 1.58 -9.86
CA ILE A 87 -15.06 2.63 -9.07
C ILE A 87 -14.89 2.23 -7.59
N SER A 88 -15.81 1.44 -7.05
CA SER A 88 -15.71 0.97 -5.67
C SER A 88 -14.46 0.09 -5.47
N TYR A 89 -14.09 -0.72 -6.47
CA TYR A 89 -12.85 -1.50 -6.45
C TYR A 89 -11.59 -0.64 -6.48
N LEU A 90 -11.58 0.47 -7.24
CA LEU A 90 -10.47 1.42 -7.20
C LEU A 90 -10.33 2.07 -5.83
N GLY A 91 -11.46 2.37 -5.16
CA GLY A 91 -11.48 2.86 -3.78
C GLY A 91 -10.81 1.88 -2.80
N VAL A 92 -11.15 0.59 -2.88
CA VAL A 92 -10.53 -0.47 -2.06
C VAL A 92 -9.03 -0.55 -2.31
N SER A 93 -8.60 -0.57 -3.57
CA SER A 93 -7.18 -0.62 -3.93
C SER A 93 -6.40 0.57 -3.37
N ARG A 94 -6.95 1.78 -3.48
CA ARG A 94 -6.36 2.99 -2.91
C ARG A 94 -6.26 2.94 -1.38
N HIS A 95 -7.24 2.34 -0.70
CA HIS A 95 -7.16 2.19 0.74
C HIS A 95 -6.03 1.23 1.16
N LEU A 96 -5.83 0.15 0.40
CA LEU A 96 -4.73 -0.79 0.63
C LEU A 96 -3.36 -0.15 0.37
N GLU A 97 -3.20 0.58 -0.74
CA GLU A 97 -1.98 1.31 -1.06
C GLU A 97 -1.62 2.34 0.02
N ARG A 98 -2.60 3.10 0.52
CA ARG A 98 -2.36 4.04 1.63
C ARG A 98 -1.87 3.36 2.91
N ILE A 99 -2.31 2.14 3.19
CA ILE A 99 -1.82 1.40 4.37
C ILE A 99 -0.38 0.92 4.13
N ALA A 100 -0.06 0.48 2.91
CA ALA A 100 1.31 0.16 2.51
C ALA A 100 2.24 1.37 2.68
N ASP A 101 1.85 2.54 2.16
CA ASP A 101 2.55 3.81 2.34
C ASP A 101 2.86 4.11 3.81
N TYR A 102 1.89 3.91 4.72
CA TYR A 102 2.13 4.11 6.15
C TYR A 102 3.13 3.11 6.73
N ALA A 103 3.06 1.84 6.31
CA ALA A 103 4.04 0.83 6.73
C ALA A 103 5.45 1.16 6.21
N THR A 104 5.56 1.64 4.97
CA THR A 104 6.81 2.11 4.36
C THR A 104 7.39 3.30 5.12
N ASN A 105 6.57 4.30 5.46
CA ASN A 105 7.00 5.44 6.29
C ASN A 105 7.57 5.01 7.65
N ILE A 106 6.94 4.05 8.33
CA ILE A 106 7.46 3.49 9.58
C ILE A 106 8.82 2.82 9.36
N ALA A 107 8.95 2.06 8.28
CA ALA A 107 10.20 1.38 7.95
C ALA A 107 11.34 2.38 7.63
N GLU A 108 11.06 3.44 6.88
CA GLU A 108 12.02 4.52 6.63
C GLU A 108 12.48 5.20 7.92
N ASP A 109 11.56 5.48 8.84
CA ASP A 109 11.88 6.06 10.14
C ASP A 109 12.81 5.14 10.95
N VAL A 110 12.59 3.81 10.90
CA VAL A 110 13.49 2.83 11.55
C VAL A 110 14.90 2.86 10.97
N ILE A 111 15.03 2.90 9.63
CA ILE A 111 16.35 2.96 8.98
C ILE A 111 17.06 4.26 9.36
N TYR A 112 16.32 5.38 9.37
CA TYR A 112 16.87 6.66 9.80
C TYR A 112 17.34 6.63 11.28
N MET A 113 16.55 6.05 12.18
CA MET A 113 16.88 5.94 13.61
C MET A 113 18.10 5.07 13.90
N THR A 114 18.37 4.07 13.06
CA THR A 114 19.41 3.05 13.30
C THR A 114 20.70 3.35 12.54
N ASP A 115 20.59 3.69 11.27
CA ASP A 115 21.74 3.88 10.37
C ASP A 115 22.11 5.37 10.18
N GLY A 116 21.25 6.30 10.61
CA GLY A 116 21.42 7.74 10.35
C GLY A 116 21.26 8.11 8.87
N GLU A 117 20.84 7.17 8.01
CA GLU A 117 20.63 7.37 6.59
C GLU A 117 19.22 7.91 6.29
N ILE A 118 19.12 9.00 5.53
CA ILE A 118 17.84 9.49 5.02
C ILE A 118 17.45 8.67 3.78
N VAL A 119 16.63 7.65 3.96
CA VAL A 119 16.13 6.80 2.86
C VAL A 119 15.06 7.53 2.02
N ARG A 120 14.30 8.44 2.65
CA ARG A 120 13.22 9.24 2.03
C ARG A 120 13.60 9.96 0.74
N HIS A 121 14.89 10.31 0.55
CA HIS A 121 15.33 11.07 -0.62
C HIS A 121 15.81 10.25 -1.81
N LYS A 122 15.86 8.90 -1.74
CA LYS A 122 16.18 8.09 -2.93
C LYS A 122 14.98 7.87 -3.86
N THR A 123 13.76 7.81 -3.31
CA THR A 123 12.52 7.58 -4.08
C THR A 123 12.06 8.82 -4.85
N ASP A 124 12.29 10.02 -4.32
CA ASP A 124 11.92 11.29 -4.99
C ASP A 124 12.85 11.67 -6.16
N LEU A 125 14.12 11.28 -6.11
CA LEU A 125 15.09 11.56 -7.19
C LEU A 125 14.93 10.61 -8.39
N THR A 126 14.39 9.42 -8.18
CA THR A 126 14.08 8.46 -9.25
C THR A 126 12.78 8.83 -9.95
N ARG A 127 11.71 9.15 -9.21
CA ARG A 127 10.41 9.58 -9.79
C ARG A 127 10.47 10.88 -10.60
N LYS A 128 11.47 11.76 -10.35
CA LYS A 128 11.68 12.98 -11.15
C LYS A 128 12.38 12.76 -12.48
N ASN A 129 13.12 11.65 -12.64
CA ASN A 129 13.90 11.39 -13.85
C ASN A 129 13.11 10.63 -14.92
N ASP A 130 11.96 10.03 -14.57
CA ASP A 130 11.12 9.27 -15.51
C ASP A 130 10.00 10.12 -16.16
N ASN A 131 10.00 11.43 -15.93
CA ASN A 131 9.12 12.42 -16.58
C ASN A 131 9.89 13.39 -17.50
N GLY A 132 11.01 12.94 -18.08
CA GLY A 132 11.80 13.67 -19.08
C GLY A 132 11.51 13.21 -20.51
#